data_AF-A0A385TZ15-F1
#
_entry.id   AF-A0A385TZ15-F1
#
_cell.length_a   1.000
_cell.length_b   1.000
_cell.length_c   1.000
_cell.angle_alpha   90.00
_cell.angle_beta   90.00
_cell.angle_gamma   90.00
#
_symmetry.space_group_name_H-M   'P 1'
#
loop_
_entity.id
_entity.type
_entity.pdbx_description
1 polymer ?
#
loop_
_entity_poly.entity_id
_entity_poly.type
_entity_poly.pdbx_seq_one_letter_code
_entity_poly.pdbx_strand_id
1 'polypeptide(L)'
;MSRDYVSQALRSFPSLNPGRENPLYSHMFLEDLCSGTLPIGGRSSTHPKFSVILEGENQCIPYVKKLLNSLSHYDNHDTMRIVCDAVNSIASHLVTTGICHFEIVNDTTNSEQYYLVPFTSRRLLKISNIYYQFVPRGDWKLHRKKVNLLHSRQVWGVSFPKVLDGMWQYKNKKKRLASLDPLKPGFWKYNSFDFDHYVKSEEVYIQRLTRNYGWDKRSDKNKTEFYSIYQKIRMQRSKAIISEHIVAQLNLLISRLGYDCIIKIFGIPSVQDIIEIENKLIAGSISFDDAINTVLVY
;
A
#
# COMPACT_ATOMS: atom_id res chain seq x y z
N MET A 1 -18.57 -5.90 -19.28
CA MET A 1 -17.89 -6.67 -20.35
C MET A 1 -17.31 -7.94 -19.75
N SER A 2 -17.55 -9.10 -20.37
CA SER A 2 -16.82 -10.34 -20.05
C SER A 2 -15.34 -10.10 -20.31
N ARG A 3 -14.48 -10.44 -19.34
CA ARG A 3 -13.03 -10.36 -19.49
C ARG A 3 -12.54 -11.68 -20.07
N ASP A 4 -12.26 -11.71 -21.38
CA ASP A 4 -11.87 -12.93 -22.09
C ASP A 4 -10.35 -13.13 -22.03
N TYR A 5 -9.84 -13.37 -20.81
CA TYR A 5 -8.45 -13.72 -20.57
C TYR A 5 -8.34 -14.91 -19.62
N VAL A 6 -7.28 -15.71 -19.79
CA VAL A 6 -7.02 -16.89 -18.96
C VAL A 6 -5.81 -16.60 -18.07
N SER A 7 -6.08 -16.41 -16.77
CA SER A 7 -5.04 -16.28 -15.75
C SER A 7 -4.52 -17.67 -15.36
N GLN A 8 -3.20 -17.85 -15.38
CA GLN A 8 -2.55 -19.09 -14.95
C GLN A 8 -2.26 -19.07 -13.45
N ALA A 9 -2.08 -17.89 -12.87
CA ALA A 9 -1.76 -17.71 -11.46
C ALA A 9 -2.94 -18.05 -10.54
N LEU A 10 -2.68 -18.74 -9.43
CA LEU A 10 -3.70 -19.02 -8.44
C LEU A 10 -3.91 -17.79 -7.57
N ARG A 11 -5.13 -17.25 -7.59
CA ARG A 11 -5.46 -15.97 -6.93
C ARG A 11 -5.37 -16.05 -5.42
N SER A 12 -5.82 -17.14 -4.82
CA SER A 12 -5.85 -17.33 -3.38
C SER A 12 -5.70 -18.80 -3.00
N PHE A 13 -5.37 -19.03 -1.73
CA PHE A 13 -5.29 -20.35 -1.12
C PHE A 13 -6.21 -20.36 0.10
N PRO A 14 -7.43 -20.94 0.00
CA PRO A 14 -8.40 -20.95 1.08
C PRO A 14 -7.82 -21.49 2.39
N SER A 15 -7.05 -22.58 2.31
CA SER A 15 -6.40 -23.19 3.48
C SER A 15 -5.40 -22.29 4.21
N LEU A 16 -4.88 -21.24 3.55
CA LEU A 16 -3.95 -20.31 4.17
C LEU A 16 -4.64 -19.08 4.73
N ASN A 17 -5.92 -18.83 4.48
CA ASN A 17 -6.60 -17.67 5.06
C ASN A 17 -6.66 -17.86 6.57
N PRO A 18 -5.82 -17.15 7.37
CA PRO A 18 -6.02 -17.18 8.80
C PRO A 18 -7.40 -16.56 9.04
N GLY A 19 -8.19 -17.16 9.93
CA GLY A 19 -9.46 -16.57 10.38
C GLY A 19 -9.27 -15.07 10.67
N ARG A 20 -10.25 -14.28 10.25
CA ARG A 20 -10.22 -12.81 10.09
C ARG A 20 -10.11 -12.03 11.41
N GLU A 21 -9.06 -12.23 12.18
CA GLU A 21 -8.73 -11.30 13.25
C GLU A 21 -7.35 -10.71 12.96
N ASN A 22 -7.35 -9.60 12.22
CA ASN A 22 -6.22 -8.69 12.30
C ASN A 22 -6.26 -8.09 13.69
N PRO A 23 -5.24 -8.29 14.54
CA PRO A 23 -5.26 -7.73 15.88
C PRO A 23 -5.39 -6.21 15.82
N LEU A 24 -6.14 -5.63 16.75
CA LEU A 24 -6.67 -4.25 16.69
C LEU A 24 -5.65 -3.23 16.19
N TYR A 25 -4.46 -3.17 16.81
CA TYR A 25 -3.45 -2.18 16.45
C TYR A 25 -2.85 -2.41 15.07
N SER A 26 -2.66 -3.66 14.66
CA SER A 26 -2.25 -3.94 13.29
C SER A 26 -3.35 -3.50 12.32
N HIS A 27 -4.62 -3.72 12.62
CA HIS A 27 -5.70 -3.30 11.73
C HIS A 27 -5.77 -1.78 11.57
N MET A 28 -5.79 -1.03 12.67
CA MET A 28 -5.85 0.43 12.67
C MET A 28 -4.64 1.05 11.98
N PHE A 29 -3.42 0.54 12.25
CA PHE A 29 -2.22 1.01 11.58
C PHE A 29 -2.28 0.81 10.06
N LEU A 30 -2.76 -0.35 9.60
CA LEU A 30 -2.90 -0.63 8.17
C LEU A 30 -3.93 0.30 7.52
N GLU A 31 -5.06 0.53 8.18
CA GLU A 31 -6.12 1.44 7.71
C GLU A 31 -5.61 2.89 7.59
N ASP A 32 -4.92 3.39 8.62
CA ASP A 32 -4.38 4.74 8.63
C ASP A 32 -3.28 4.94 7.60
N LEU A 33 -2.45 3.93 7.35
CA LEU A 33 -1.35 4.00 6.40
C LEU A 33 -1.81 3.88 4.93
N CYS A 34 -2.83 3.06 4.63
CA CYS A 34 -3.30 2.88 3.26
C CYS A 34 -4.31 3.95 2.82
N SER A 35 -5.13 4.47 3.74
CA SER A 35 -6.13 5.49 3.44
C SER A 35 -5.48 6.80 3.00
N GLY A 36 -6.02 7.44 1.97
CA GLY A 36 -5.54 8.75 1.50
C GLY A 36 -4.10 8.74 0.97
N THR A 37 -3.62 7.61 0.43
CA THR A 37 -2.32 7.58 -0.28
C THR A 37 -2.37 8.47 -1.52
N LEU A 38 -3.50 8.45 -2.23
CA LEU A 38 -3.96 9.50 -3.16
C LEU A 38 -5.43 9.84 -2.86
N PRO A 39 -5.92 11.03 -3.29
CA PRO A 39 -7.29 11.47 -3.04
C PRO A 39 -8.33 10.47 -3.55
N ILE A 40 -9.29 10.10 -2.69
CA ILE A 40 -10.34 9.13 -3.01
C ILE A 40 -11.29 9.75 -4.05
N GLY A 41 -11.59 8.99 -5.11
CA GLY A 41 -12.43 9.49 -6.20
C GLY A 41 -11.78 10.61 -7.04
N GLY A 42 -10.48 10.82 -6.88
CA GLY A 42 -9.67 11.74 -7.68
C GLY A 42 -9.83 13.21 -7.30
N ARG A 43 -10.42 13.56 -6.16
CA ARG A 43 -10.61 14.97 -5.76
C ARG A 43 -10.08 15.20 -4.38
N SER A 44 -9.47 16.35 -4.16
CA SER A 44 -9.03 16.79 -2.85
C SER A 44 -9.59 18.16 -2.50
N SER A 45 -10.14 18.29 -1.29
CA SER A 45 -10.63 19.58 -0.78
C SER A 45 -9.48 20.49 -0.37
N THR A 46 -8.40 19.93 0.18
CA THR A 46 -7.19 20.66 0.56
C THR A 46 -6.32 20.99 -0.64
N HIS A 47 -6.32 20.13 -1.65
CA HIS A 47 -5.54 20.30 -2.87
C HIS A 47 -6.44 20.41 -4.12
N PRO A 48 -7.15 21.54 -4.32
CA PRO A 48 -8.07 21.71 -5.45
C PRO A 48 -7.37 21.71 -6.83
N LYS A 49 -6.05 21.90 -6.86
CA LYS A 49 -5.20 21.81 -8.06
C LYS A 49 -4.68 20.39 -8.33
N PHE A 50 -5.08 19.41 -7.52
CA PHE A 50 -4.71 18.02 -7.75
C PHE A 50 -5.15 17.58 -9.14
N SER A 51 -4.22 17.01 -9.90
CA SER A 51 -4.50 16.49 -11.23
C SER A 51 -3.55 15.35 -11.57
N VAL A 52 -4.02 14.49 -12.48
CA VAL A 52 -3.26 13.37 -13.00
C VAL A 52 -3.35 13.37 -14.50
N ILE A 53 -2.20 13.26 -15.16
CA ILE A 53 -2.09 13.26 -16.62
C ILE A 53 -1.35 11.99 -17.05
N LEU A 54 -1.82 11.40 -18.13
CA LEU A 54 -1.09 10.38 -18.89
C LEU A 54 -0.42 11.10 -20.05
N GLU A 55 0.90 11.19 -20.02
CA GLU A 55 1.71 11.89 -21.02
C GLU A 55 2.44 10.87 -21.89
N GLY A 56 2.32 10.99 -23.21
CA GLY A 56 2.90 10.05 -24.16
C GLY A 56 2.10 10.00 -25.46
N GLU A 57 2.31 8.95 -26.25
CA GLU A 57 1.60 8.77 -27.52
C GLU A 57 0.10 8.54 -27.30
N ASN A 58 -0.73 9.29 -28.05
CA ASN A 58 -2.19 9.22 -27.94
C ASN A 58 -2.77 7.81 -28.14
N GLN A 59 -2.10 6.98 -28.94
CA GLN A 59 -2.48 5.57 -29.18
C GLN A 59 -2.26 4.66 -27.97
N CYS A 60 -1.29 4.96 -27.10
CA CYS A 60 -0.98 4.17 -25.91
C CYS A 60 -1.92 4.47 -24.74
N ILE A 61 -2.43 5.69 -24.64
CA ILE A 61 -3.25 6.16 -23.51
C ILE A 61 -4.45 5.23 -23.23
N PRO A 62 -5.27 4.80 -24.22
CA PRO A 62 -6.37 3.87 -23.98
C PRO A 62 -5.91 2.52 -23.42
N TYR A 63 -4.78 1.99 -23.89
CA TYR A 63 -4.24 0.72 -23.39
C TYR A 63 -3.75 0.84 -21.96
N VAL A 64 -3.06 1.93 -21.62
CA VAL A 64 -2.62 2.22 -20.24
C VAL A 64 -3.82 2.40 -19.32
N LYS A 65 -4.87 3.12 -19.76
CA LYS A 65 -6.11 3.24 -18.98
C LYS A 65 -6.74 1.88 -18.67
N LYS A 66 -6.83 0.99 -19.66
CA LYS A 66 -7.39 -0.36 -19.46
C LYS A 66 -6.51 -1.22 -18.54
N LEU A 67 -5.19 -1.12 -18.65
CA LEU A 67 -4.25 -1.77 -17.74
C LEU A 67 -4.45 -1.30 -16.29
N LEU A 68 -4.59 0.01 -16.06
CA LEU A 68 -4.83 0.55 -14.73
C LEU A 68 -6.22 0.21 -14.19
N ASN A 69 -7.25 0.21 -15.05
CA ASN A 69 -8.61 -0.22 -14.69
C ASN A 69 -8.71 -1.70 -14.32
N SER A 70 -7.75 -2.55 -14.70
CA SER A 70 -7.77 -3.93 -14.21
C SER A 70 -7.45 -4.02 -12.70
N LEU A 71 -6.85 -2.97 -12.13
CA LEU A 71 -6.52 -2.84 -10.71
C LEU A 71 -7.60 -2.10 -9.90
N SER A 72 -8.49 -1.36 -10.56
CA SER A 72 -9.59 -0.65 -9.92
C SER A 72 -10.75 -1.59 -9.59
N HIS A 73 -11.54 -1.21 -8.59
CA HIS A 73 -12.76 -1.94 -8.22
C HIS A 73 -13.95 -1.57 -9.13
N TYR A 74 -13.87 -0.39 -9.77
CA TYR A 74 -14.93 0.17 -10.60
C TYR A 74 -14.41 0.45 -12.00
N ASP A 75 -15.28 0.27 -12.99
CA ASP A 75 -14.99 0.64 -14.37
C ASP A 75 -15.15 2.16 -14.49
N ASN A 76 -14.03 2.87 -14.47
CA ASN A 76 -13.98 4.32 -14.53
C ASN A 76 -13.49 4.76 -15.91
N HIS A 77 -14.04 5.86 -16.44
CA HIS A 77 -13.56 6.47 -17.69
C HIS A 77 -12.62 7.66 -17.46
N ASP A 78 -12.71 8.28 -16.27
CA ASP A 78 -11.90 9.43 -15.88
C ASP A 78 -10.47 9.01 -15.50
N THR A 79 -9.48 9.53 -16.22
CA THR A 79 -8.05 9.20 -16.04
C THR A 79 -7.60 9.33 -14.59
N MET A 80 -8.03 10.41 -13.94
CA MET A 80 -7.62 10.75 -12.60
C MET A 80 -8.14 9.73 -11.58
N ARG A 81 -9.43 9.37 -11.66
CA ARG A 81 -10.00 8.28 -10.85
C ARG A 81 -9.33 6.94 -11.10
N ILE A 82 -9.09 6.58 -12.37
CA ILE A 82 -8.44 5.31 -12.72
C ILE A 82 -7.08 5.18 -12.03
N VAL A 83 -6.25 6.23 -12.11
CA VAL A 83 -4.92 6.23 -11.49
C VAL A 83 -5.02 6.22 -9.96
N CYS A 84 -5.86 7.06 -9.35
CA CYS A 84 -6.05 7.06 -7.91
C CYS A 84 -6.49 5.69 -7.38
N ASP A 85 -7.46 5.05 -8.03
CA ASP A 85 -7.97 3.74 -7.61
C ASP A 85 -6.90 2.66 -7.78
N ALA A 86 -6.15 2.67 -8.89
CA ALA A 86 -5.06 1.72 -9.10
C ALA A 86 -3.96 1.86 -8.03
N VAL A 87 -3.52 3.09 -7.75
CA VAL A 87 -2.49 3.36 -6.74
C VAL A 87 -2.99 2.99 -5.34
N ASN A 88 -4.19 3.42 -4.96
CA ASN A 88 -4.78 3.10 -3.65
C ASN A 88 -5.01 1.59 -3.47
N SER A 89 -5.44 0.89 -4.53
CA SER A 89 -5.58 -0.57 -4.55
C SER A 89 -4.24 -1.26 -4.32
N ILE A 90 -3.18 -0.86 -5.03
CA ILE A 90 -1.83 -1.38 -4.83
C ILE A 90 -1.34 -1.07 -3.42
N ALA A 91 -1.51 0.17 -2.94
CA ALA A 91 -1.08 0.62 -1.61
C ALA A 91 -1.73 -0.22 -0.51
N SER A 92 -3.05 -0.44 -0.59
CA SER A 92 -3.78 -1.28 0.35
C SER A 92 -3.24 -2.72 0.41
N HIS A 93 -2.99 -3.33 -0.76
CA HIS A 93 -2.38 -4.66 -0.81
C HIS A 93 -0.94 -4.64 -0.24
N LEU A 94 -0.15 -3.64 -0.63
CA LEU A 94 1.25 -3.49 -0.24
C LEU A 94 1.41 -3.31 1.27
N VAL A 95 0.58 -2.46 1.87
CA VAL A 95 0.47 -2.26 3.32
C VAL A 95 -0.02 -3.55 3.98
N THR A 96 -0.99 -4.26 3.41
CA THR A 96 -1.49 -5.51 4.01
C THR A 96 -0.45 -6.63 4.01
N THR A 97 0.29 -6.84 2.92
CA THR A 97 1.14 -8.04 2.75
C THR A 97 2.64 -7.75 2.77
N GLY A 98 3.06 -6.49 2.59
CA GLY A 98 4.44 -6.06 2.36
C GLY A 98 4.95 -6.29 0.93
N ILE A 99 4.17 -6.97 0.08
CA ILE A 99 4.47 -7.25 -1.32
C ILE A 99 3.21 -7.70 -2.06
N CYS A 100 2.95 -7.14 -3.23
CA CYS A 100 1.87 -7.61 -4.11
C CYS A 100 2.46 -8.12 -5.42
N HIS A 101 1.85 -9.17 -5.96
CA HIS A 101 2.19 -9.74 -7.26
C HIS A 101 0.95 -9.76 -8.15
N PHE A 102 1.18 -9.47 -9.41
CA PHE A 102 0.18 -9.45 -10.47
C PHE A 102 0.69 -10.31 -11.63
N GLU A 103 -0.22 -11.08 -12.21
CA GLU A 103 0.00 -11.73 -13.49
C GLU A 103 -0.35 -10.73 -14.59
N ILE A 104 0.57 -10.53 -15.52
CA ILE A 104 0.38 -9.80 -16.77
C ILE A 104 -0.25 -10.77 -17.75
N VAL A 105 -1.51 -10.52 -18.09
CA VAL A 105 -2.28 -11.35 -19.03
C VAL A 105 -2.64 -10.49 -20.24
N ASN A 106 -2.53 -11.06 -21.44
CA ASN A 106 -2.94 -10.38 -22.66
C ASN A 106 -4.42 -10.67 -22.96
N ASP A 107 -5.11 -9.72 -23.58
CA ASP A 107 -6.43 -9.97 -24.14
C ASP A 107 -6.31 -11.01 -25.27
N THR A 108 -7.24 -11.97 -25.32
CA THR A 108 -7.26 -12.97 -26.39
C THR A 108 -7.70 -12.38 -27.73
N THR A 109 -8.46 -11.28 -27.68
CA THR A 109 -9.00 -10.59 -28.85
C THR A 109 -8.10 -9.46 -29.36
N ASN A 110 -7.32 -8.84 -28.47
CA ASN A 110 -6.39 -7.77 -28.82
C ASN A 110 -5.02 -7.99 -28.16
N SER A 111 -4.05 -8.47 -28.93
CA SER A 111 -2.71 -8.80 -28.44
C SER A 111 -1.89 -7.61 -27.94
N GLU A 112 -2.32 -6.38 -28.20
CA GLU A 112 -1.68 -5.17 -27.67
C GLU A 112 -2.21 -4.79 -26.30
N GLN A 113 -3.26 -5.44 -25.80
CA GLN A 113 -3.94 -5.02 -24.59
C GLN A 113 -3.63 -5.96 -23.40
N TYR A 114 -2.89 -5.42 -22.43
CA TYR A 114 -2.57 -6.11 -21.19
C TYR A 114 -3.54 -5.80 -20.03
N TYR A 115 -3.72 -6.79 -19.16
CA TYR A 115 -4.41 -6.68 -17.88
C TYR A 115 -3.51 -7.21 -16.75
N LEU A 116 -3.72 -6.67 -15.55
CA LEU A 116 -3.09 -7.14 -14.31
C LEU A 116 -4.10 -7.91 -13.47
N VAL A 117 -3.76 -9.17 -13.18
CA VAL A 117 -4.57 -10.04 -12.34
C VAL A 117 -3.85 -10.26 -11.02
N PRO A 118 -4.35 -9.75 -9.87
CA PRO A 118 -3.71 -9.97 -8.59
C PRO A 118 -3.71 -11.46 -8.23
N PHE A 119 -2.60 -11.94 -7.67
CA PHE A 119 -2.51 -13.30 -7.15
C PHE A 119 -1.73 -13.38 -5.84
N THR A 120 -1.94 -14.47 -5.10
CA THR A 120 -1.35 -14.62 -3.78
C THR A 120 0.17 -14.78 -3.87
N SER A 121 0.87 -13.92 -3.13
CA SER A 121 2.33 -13.98 -2.95
C SER A 121 2.74 -15.05 -1.93
N ARG A 122 1.78 -15.72 -1.28
CA ARG A 122 2.07 -16.76 -0.28
C ARG A 122 2.57 -18.01 -0.99
N ARG A 123 3.63 -18.61 -0.43
CA ARG A 123 4.29 -19.79 -1.00
C ARG A 123 4.74 -19.59 -2.44
N LEU A 124 5.14 -18.36 -2.76
CA LEU A 124 5.74 -18.00 -4.03
C LEU A 124 7.26 -17.94 -3.87
N LEU A 125 7.98 -18.71 -4.66
CA LEU A 125 9.44 -18.72 -4.69
C LEU A 125 9.91 -18.36 -6.11
N LYS A 126 10.84 -17.43 -6.23
CA LYS A 126 11.47 -17.11 -7.52
C LYS A 126 12.80 -17.84 -7.60
N ILE A 127 12.98 -18.67 -8.62
CA ILE A 127 14.26 -19.29 -8.97
C ILE A 127 14.55 -18.93 -10.43
N SER A 128 15.62 -18.15 -10.65
CA SER A 128 15.94 -17.62 -11.98
C SER A 128 14.74 -16.85 -12.59
N ASN A 129 14.36 -17.19 -13.82
CA ASN A 129 13.28 -16.55 -14.58
C ASN A 129 11.90 -17.19 -14.33
N ILE A 130 11.75 -18.07 -13.33
CA ILE A 130 10.51 -18.79 -13.06
C ILE A 130 10.07 -18.55 -11.61
N TYR A 131 8.78 -18.27 -11.46
CA TYR A 131 8.08 -18.24 -10.19
C TYR A 131 7.38 -19.58 -9.96
N TYR A 132 7.69 -20.19 -8.82
CA TYR A 132 7.10 -21.43 -8.33
C TYR A 132 6.07 -21.07 -7.27
N GLN A 133 4.80 -21.29 -7.58
CA GLN A 133 3.70 -21.08 -6.65
C GLN A 133 3.26 -22.45 -6.10
N PHE A 134 3.60 -22.73 -4.84
CA PHE A 134 3.32 -24.02 -4.21
C PHE A 134 1.92 -24.05 -3.60
N VAL A 135 1.08 -24.94 -4.12
CA VAL A 135 -0.29 -25.13 -3.63
C VAL A 135 -0.25 -25.86 -2.28
N PRO A 136 -0.90 -25.36 -1.23
CA PRO A 136 -1.02 -26.08 0.04
C PRO A 136 -1.75 -27.41 -0.13
N ARG A 137 -1.40 -28.41 0.69
CA ARG A 137 -2.01 -29.75 0.66
C ARG A 137 -3.54 -29.71 0.76
N GLY A 138 -4.08 -28.79 1.57
CA GLY A 138 -5.53 -28.60 1.73
C GLY A 138 -6.24 -28.16 0.44
N ASP A 139 -5.55 -27.52 -0.49
CA ASP A 139 -6.13 -26.95 -1.71
C ASP A 139 -5.81 -27.78 -2.97
N TRP A 140 -5.11 -28.93 -2.85
CA TRP A 140 -4.72 -29.75 -4.01
C TRP A 140 -5.91 -30.30 -4.80
N LYS A 141 -6.99 -30.72 -4.12
CA LYS A 141 -8.20 -31.22 -4.77
C LYS A 141 -8.90 -30.13 -5.58
N LEU A 142 -8.91 -28.90 -5.05
CA LEU A 142 -9.54 -27.74 -5.68
C LEU A 142 -8.80 -27.33 -6.96
N HIS A 143 -7.47 -27.24 -6.90
CA HIS A 143 -6.67 -26.73 -8.01
C HIS A 143 -6.15 -27.82 -8.96
N ARG A 144 -6.26 -29.10 -8.60
CA ARG A 144 -5.75 -30.27 -9.35
C ARG A 144 -4.25 -30.20 -9.68
N LYS A 145 -3.49 -29.40 -8.92
CA LYS A 145 -2.03 -29.25 -9.08
C LYS A 145 -1.36 -28.96 -7.74
N LYS A 146 -0.09 -29.35 -7.62
CA LYS A 146 0.75 -29.13 -6.43
C LYS A 146 1.63 -27.89 -6.57
N VAL A 147 2.02 -27.58 -7.80
CA VAL A 147 2.88 -26.45 -8.15
C VAL A 147 2.31 -25.80 -9.38
N ASN A 148 2.32 -24.47 -9.39
CA ASN A 148 2.01 -23.66 -10.56
C ASN A 148 3.27 -22.87 -10.95
N LEU A 149 3.60 -22.88 -12.23
CA LEU A 149 4.80 -22.23 -12.77
C LEU A 149 4.39 -20.98 -13.54
N LEU A 150 5.05 -19.87 -13.26
CA LEU A 150 4.81 -18.60 -13.96
C LEU A 150 6.16 -18.06 -14.44
N HIS A 151 6.25 -17.65 -15.71
CA HIS A 151 7.47 -17.02 -16.19
C HIS A 151 7.57 -15.60 -15.62
N SER A 152 8.77 -15.17 -15.24
CA SER A 152 9.01 -13.84 -14.68
C SER A 152 8.55 -12.69 -15.59
N ARG A 153 8.58 -12.92 -16.91
CA ARG A 153 8.03 -11.99 -17.92
C ARG A 153 6.51 -11.76 -17.79
N GLN A 154 5.79 -12.71 -17.19
CA GLN A 154 4.34 -12.64 -16.94
C GLN A 154 4.03 -12.16 -15.53
N VAL A 155 5.03 -11.92 -14.68
CA VAL A 155 4.83 -11.49 -13.30
C VAL A 155 5.35 -10.08 -13.14
N TRP A 156 4.51 -9.23 -12.54
CA TRP A 156 4.89 -7.94 -12.01
C TRP A 156 4.71 -7.96 -10.50
N GLY A 157 5.72 -7.49 -9.77
CA GLY A 157 5.71 -7.48 -8.31
C GLY A 157 6.12 -6.12 -7.80
N VAL A 158 5.38 -5.60 -6.81
CA VAL A 158 5.68 -4.35 -6.12
C VAL A 158 5.95 -4.68 -4.66
N SER A 159 7.17 -4.37 -4.20
CA SER A 159 7.61 -4.59 -2.83
C SER A 159 7.55 -3.32 -2.01
N PHE A 160 7.36 -3.44 -0.68
CA PHE A 160 7.33 -2.28 0.19
C PHE A 160 8.60 -1.42 0.03
N PRO A 161 8.50 -0.07 -0.02
CA PRO A 161 9.64 0.80 -0.29
C PRO A 161 10.72 0.66 0.78
N LYS A 162 11.98 0.54 0.34
CA LYS A 162 13.15 0.36 1.24
C LYS A 162 13.34 1.55 2.20
N VAL A 163 12.97 2.76 1.78
CA VAL A 163 13.04 3.98 2.59
C VAL A 163 12.16 3.89 3.85
N LEU A 164 11.07 3.13 3.81
CA LEU A 164 10.16 2.88 4.95
C LEU A 164 10.34 1.47 5.53
N ASP A 165 11.57 0.99 5.66
CA ASP A 165 11.96 -0.32 6.23
C ASP A 165 11.98 -1.52 5.24
N GLY A 166 11.38 -1.40 4.05
CA GLY A 166 11.30 -2.50 3.08
C GLY A 166 10.50 -3.72 3.57
N MET A 167 10.34 -4.72 2.70
CA MET A 167 9.39 -5.82 2.93
C MET A 167 9.61 -6.60 4.25
N TRP A 168 10.85 -7.00 4.55
CA TRP A 168 11.13 -7.90 5.68
C TRP A 168 10.94 -7.21 7.03
N GLN A 169 11.50 -6.00 7.19
CA GLN A 169 11.37 -5.25 8.42
C GLN A 169 9.93 -4.80 8.64
N TYR A 170 9.24 -4.40 7.56
CA TYR A 170 7.81 -4.09 7.61
C TYR A 170 6.97 -5.27 8.11
N LYS A 171 7.17 -6.47 7.56
CA LYS A 171 6.49 -7.69 8.01
C LYS A 171 6.76 -8.00 9.49
N ASN A 172 8.00 -7.81 9.95
CA ASN A 172 8.37 -8.00 11.34
C ASN A 172 7.68 -6.98 12.26
N LYS A 173 7.65 -5.69 11.89
CA LYS A 173 6.93 -4.66 12.64
C LYS A 173 5.44 -4.95 12.73
N LYS A 174 4.82 -5.33 11.61
CA LYS A 174 3.41 -5.72 11.58
C LYS A 174 3.14 -6.93 12.48
N LYS A 175 3.99 -7.97 12.46
CA LYS A 175 3.87 -9.12 13.36
C LYS A 175 3.96 -8.70 14.83
N ARG A 176 4.85 -7.75 15.15
CA ARG A 176 5.00 -7.21 16.51
C ARG A 176 3.80 -6.36 16.95
N LEU A 177 3.21 -5.58 16.05
CA LEU A 177 1.95 -4.87 16.31
C LEU A 177 0.80 -5.86 16.52
N ALA A 178 0.75 -6.92 15.71
CA ALA A 178 -0.26 -7.96 15.79
C ALA A 178 -0.16 -8.78 17.10
N SER A 179 1.04 -8.91 17.69
CA SER A 179 1.20 -9.62 18.97
C SER A 179 0.77 -8.80 20.19
N LEU A 180 0.44 -7.51 20.04
CA LEU A 180 -0.04 -6.69 21.14
C LEU A 180 -1.53 -6.94 21.35
N ASP A 181 -1.89 -7.39 22.55
CA ASP A 181 -3.28 -7.56 22.96
C ASP A 181 -3.78 -6.22 23.55
N PRO A 182 -4.76 -5.56 22.91
CA PRO A 182 -5.29 -4.29 23.37
C PRO A 182 -6.13 -4.42 24.66
N LEU A 183 -6.57 -5.62 25.04
CA LEU A 183 -7.50 -5.81 26.14
C LEU A 183 -6.77 -5.93 27.47
N LYS A 184 -5.95 -6.97 27.71
CA LYS A 184 -5.17 -7.15 28.94
C LYS A 184 -3.97 -8.09 28.73
N PRO A 185 -2.83 -7.89 29.42
CA PRO A 185 -1.74 -8.87 29.37
C PRO A 185 -2.17 -10.17 30.04
N GLY A 186 -1.93 -11.33 29.44
CA GLY A 186 -2.45 -12.63 29.93
C GLY A 186 -2.13 -12.98 31.40
N PHE A 187 -1.14 -12.32 32.01
CA PHE A 187 -0.72 -12.48 33.41
C PHE A 187 -1.36 -11.47 34.39
N TRP A 188 -2.29 -10.62 33.95
CA TRP A 188 -2.90 -9.58 34.78
C TRP A 188 -3.61 -10.10 36.04
N LYS A 189 -3.97 -11.39 36.08
CA LYS A 189 -4.63 -12.04 37.21
C LYS A 189 -3.69 -12.38 38.38
N TYR A 190 -2.39 -12.23 38.20
CA TYR A 190 -1.39 -12.52 39.22
C TYR A 190 -0.82 -11.19 39.76
N ASN A 191 -1.11 -10.87 41.03
CA ASN A 191 -0.59 -9.74 41.80
C ASN A 191 -1.22 -8.35 41.52
N SER A 192 -0.76 -7.35 42.30
CA SER A 192 -1.02 -5.91 42.19
C SER A 192 -0.45 -5.34 40.88
N PHE A 193 -1.09 -5.67 39.75
CA PHE A 193 -0.67 -5.21 38.45
C PHE A 193 -1.01 -3.73 38.24
N ASP A 194 0.00 -2.92 37.95
CA ASP A 194 -0.16 -1.50 37.62
C ASP A 194 -0.57 -1.35 36.14
N PHE A 195 -1.88 -1.19 35.91
CA PHE A 195 -2.44 -1.00 34.58
C PHE A 195 -2.00 0.32 33.94
N ASP A 196 -1.80 1.38 34.71
CA ASP A 196 -1.42 2.69 34.19
C ASP A 196 0.01 2.65 33.63
N HIS A 197 0.93 2.03 34.38
CA HIS A 197 2.29 1.81 33.91
C HIS A 197 2.32 0.90 32.67
N TYR A 198 1.49 -0.14 32.61
CA TYR A 198 1.40 -1.02 31.44
C TYR A 198 0.91 -0.28 30.19
N VAL A 199 -0.20 0.45 30.28
CA VAL A 199 -0.75 1.21 29.16
C VAL A 199 0.27 2.23 28.65
N LYS A 200 0.92 2.95 29.56
CA LYS A 200 1.98 3.90 29.20
C LYS A 200 3.17 3.22 28.51
N SER A 201 3.59 2.07 29.00
CA SER A 201 4.69 1.29 28.40
C SER A 201 4.33 0.76 27.02
N GLU A 202 3.10 0.29 26.83
CA GLU A 202 2.59 -0.14 25.53
C GLU A 202 2.53 1.02 24.54
N GLU A 203 2.02 2.19 24.95
CA GLU A 203 2.00 3.40 24.12
C GLU A 203 3.40 3.78 23.64
N VAL A 204 4.37 3.84 24.56
CA VAL A 204 5.78 4.14 24.22
C VAL A 204 6.34 3.09 23.27
N TYR A 205 6.03 1.81 23.47
CA TYR A 205 6.47 0.72 22.60
C TYR A 205 5.90 0.85 21.18
N ILE A 206 4.58 1.09 21.05
CA ILE A 206 3.92 1.28 19.76
C ILE A 206 4.51 2.49 19.05
N GLN A 207 4.65 3.63 19.73
CA GLN A 207 5.24 4.84 19.14
C GLN A 207 6.68 4.61 18.65
N ARG A 208 7.50 3.86 19.40
CA ARG A 208 8.85 3.47 18.93
C ARG A 208 8.80 2.58 17.71
N LEU A 209 7.86 1.63 17.68
CA LEU A 209 7.71 0.67 16.59
C LEU A 209 7.27 1.36 15.28
N THR A 210 6.38 2.35 15.37
CA THR A 210 5.80 3.07 14.22
C THR A 210 6.38 4.46 13.99
N ARG A 211 7.44 4.85 14.71
CA ARG A 211 8.08 6.18 14.63
C ARG A 211 8.41 6.64 13.20
N ASN A 212 8.85 5.72 12.35
CA ASN A 212 9.21 6.01 10.97
C ASN A 212 7.99 6.34 10.11
N TYR A 213 6.82 5.79 10.48
CA TYR A 213 5.55 5.98 9.79
C TYR A 213 4.74 7.16 10.31
N GLY A 214 5.09 7.74 11.47
CA GLY A 214 4.30 8.82 12.08
C GLY A 214 2.93 8.38 12.60
N TRP A 215 2.69 7.09 12.84
CA TRP A 215 1.39 6.64 13.33
C TRP A 215 1.18 7.02 14.79
N ASP A 216 0.05 7.67 15.06
CA ASP A 216 -0.30 8.25 16.36
C ASP A 216 -1.18 7.34 17.23
N LYS A 217 -1.53 6.13 16.76
CA LYS A 217 -2.46 5.19 17.43
C LYS A 217 -3.87 5.78 17.62
N ARG A 218 -4.24 6.84 16.90
CA ARG A 218 -5.49 7.60 17.10
C ARG A 218 -5.70 8.03 18.56
N SER A 219 -4.61 8.37 19.25
CA SER A 219 -4.62 8.79 20.64
C SER A 219 -3.79 10.05 20.82
N ASP A 220 -4.40 11.06 21.45
CA ASP A 220 -3.73 12.30 21.87
C ASP A 220 -3.28 12.27 23.32
N LYS A 221 -3.54 11.17 24.06
CA LYS A 221 -3.14 11.06 25.46
C LYS A 221 -1.62 11.14 25.58
N ASN A 222 -1.15 11.94 26.55
CA ASN A 222 0.26 12.08 26.89
C ASN A 222 1.16 12.65 25.77
N LYS A 223 0.59 13.40 24.81
CA LYS A 223 1.35 14.06 23.74
C LYS A 223 1.21 15.57 23.82
N THR A 224 2.28 16.26 23.45
CA THR A 224 2.19 17.70 23.18
C THR A 224 1.55 17.90 21.81
N GLU A 225 0.91 19.05 21.62
CA GLU A 225 0.33 19.43 20.32
C GLU A 225 1.37 19.37 19.20
N PHE A 226 2.56 19.92 19.45
CA PHE A 226 3.71 19.82 18.54
C PHE A 226 3.97 18.38 18.08
N TYR A 227 3.99 17.42 19.02
CA TYR A 227 4.30 16.04 18.68
C TYR A 227 3.16 15.36 17.90
N SER A 228 1.90 15.67 18.21
CA SER A 228 0.75 15.17 17.43
C SER A 228 0.80 15.68 15.98
N ILE A 229 1.13 16.95 15.76
CA ILE A 229 1.27 17.54 14.41
C ILE A 229 2.45 16.92 13.68
N TYR A 230 3.58 16.79 14.36
CA TYR A 230 4.78 16.15 13.83
C TYR A 230 4.52 14.71 13.35
N GLN A 231 3.75 13.94 14.12
CA GLN A 231 3.33 12.59 13.73
C GLN A 231 2.44 12.61 12.48
N LYS A 232 1.45 13.50 12.41
CA LYS A 232 0.59 13.66 11.22
C LYS A 232 1.38 13.98 9.95
N ILE A 233 2.36 14.88 10.03
CA ILE A 233 3.24 15.22 8.88
C ILE A 233 4.06 14.00 8.47
N ARG A 234 4.64 13.26 9.42
CA ARG A 234 5.38 12.02 9.12
C ARG A 234 4.52 10.92 8.53
N MET A 235 3.25 10.83 8.93
CA MET A 235 2.29 9.92 8.31
C MET A 235 2.06 10.29 6.85
N GLN A 236 1.86 11.57 6.55
CA GLN A 236 1.73 12.02 5.16
C GLN A 236 3.00 11.81 4.36
N ARG A 237 4.19 12.02 4.94
CA ARG A 237 5.46 11.66 4.29
C ARG A 237 5.49 10.18 3.91
N SER A 238 5.03 9.31 4.81
CA SER A 238 5.00 7.86 4.57
C SER A 238 4.03 7.50 3.45
N LYS A 239 2.86 8.13 3.40
CA LYS A 239 1.89 7.98 2.31
C LYS A 239 2.46 8.46 0.97
N ALA A 240 3.11 9.63 0.94
CA ALA A 240 3.77 10.16 -0.25
C ALA A 240 4.90 9.24 -0.75
N ILE A 241 5.72 8.68 0.14
CA ILE A 241 6.75 7.70 -0.25
C ILE A 241 6.11 6.46 -0.89
N ILE A 242 4.98 5.99 -0.36
CA ILE A 242 4.27 4.83 -0.91
C ILE A 242 3.66 5.17 -2.29
N SER A 243 2.97 6.31 -2.43
CA SER A 243 2.35 6.72 -3.70
C SER A 243 3.38 6.94 -4.81
N GLU A 244 4.43 7.73 -4.54
CA GLU A 244 5.51 7.98 -5.48
C GLU A 244 6.22 6.68 -5.89
N HIS A 245 6.47 5.78 -4.93
CA HIS A 245 7.05 4.47 -5.23
C HIS A 245 6.16 3.64 -6.16
N ILE A 246 4.85 3.59 -5.90
CA ILE A 246 3.89 2.83 -6.73
C ILE A 246 3.82 3.42 -8.14
N VAL A 247 3.73 4.75 -8.27
CA VAL A 247 3.70 5.44 -9.57
C VAL A 247 4.98 5.16 -10.36
N ALA A 248 6.15 5.21 -9.71
CA ALA A 248 7.40 4.84 -10.33
C ALA A 248 7.39 3.37 -10.82
N GLN A 249 6.88 2.43 -10.02
CA GLN A 249 6.77 1.03 -10.42
C GLN A 249 5.77 0.81 -11.58
N LEU A 250 4.68 1.58 -11.62
CA LEU A 250 3.73 1.55 -12.72
C LEU A 250 4.35 2.08 -14.01
N ASN A 251 5.08 3.20 -13.97
CA ASN A 251 5.78 3.73 -15.13
C ASN A 251 6.82 2.75 -15.68
N LEU A 252 7.57 2.07 -14.79
CA LEU A 252 8.48 0.99 -15.19
C LEU A 252 7.75 -0.18 -15.87
N LEU A 253 6.57 -0.54 -15.37
CA LEU A 253 5.75 -1.58 -16.00
C LEU A 253 5.24 -1.13 -17.37
N ILE A 254 4.70 0.09 -17.49
CA ILE A 254 4.16 0.64 -18.73
C ILE A 254 5.25 0.64 -19.81
N SER A 255 6.45 1.14 -19.47
CA SER A 255 7.62 1.09 -20.35
C SER A 255 8.04 -0.35 -20.72
N ARG A 256 8.04 -1.27 -19.74
CA ARG A 256 8.33 -2.70 -19.97
C ARG A 256 7.35 -3.37 -20.94
N LEU A 257 6.10 -2.91 -20.99
CA LEU A 257 5.08 -3.41 -21.92
C LEU A 257 5.18 -2.77 -23.32
N GLY A 258 6.11 -1.82 -23.51
CA GLY A 258 6.32 -1.15 -24.78
C GLY A 258 5.38 0.03 -25.04
N TYR A 259 4.66 0.51 -24.02
CA TYR A 259 3.82 1.69 -24.16
C TYR A 259 4.66 2.95 -23.90
N ASP A 260 4.72 3.86 -24.88
CA ASP A 260 5.33 5.18 -24.70
C ASP A 260 4.35 6.13 -24.00
N CYS A 261 4.20 5.92 -22.69
CA CYS A 261 3.31 6.70 -21.85
C CYS A 261 3.83 6.69 -20.41
N ILE A 262 3.64 7.81 -19.70
CA ILE A 262 3.99 7.96 -18.29
C ILE A 262 2.85 8.60 -17.50
N ILE A 263 2.72 8.19 -16.25
CA ILE A 263 1.82 8.78 -15.27
C ILE A 263 2.54 9.95 -14.61
N LYS A 264 1.93 11.14 -14.65
CA LYS A 264 2.36 12.32 -13.88
C LYS A 264 1.24 12.78 -12.94
N ILE A 265 1.63 13.12 -11.72
CA ILE A 265 0.72 13.60 -10.67
C ILE A 265 1.16 15.00 -10.27
N PHE A 266 0.21 15.91 -10.13
CA PHE A 266 0.44 17.32 -9.79
C PHE A 266 -0.50 17.77 -8.68
N GLY A 267 -0.14 18.88 -8.02
CA GLY A 267 -1.01 19.60 -7.10
C GLY A 267 -1.09 19.03 -5.67
N ILE A 268 -0.35 17.96 -5.37
CA ILE A 268 -0.12 17.43 -4.02
C ILE A 268 1.36 17.56 -3.66
N PRO A 269 1.70 17.68 -2.37
CA PRO A 269 3.09 17.81 -1.93
C PRO A 269 3.89 16.53 -2.21
N SER A 270 5.08 16.70 -2.76
CA SER A 270 6.05 15.60 -2.92
C SER A 270 6.68 15.20 -1.59
N VAL A 271 7.37 14.06 -1.56
CA VAL A 271 8.15 13.63 -0.38
C VAL A 271 9.13 14.71 0.07
N GLN A 272 9.77 15.41 -0.88
CA GLN A 272 10.73 16.46 -0.57
C GLN A 272 10.05 17.69 0.04
N ASP A 273 8.91 18.11 -0.51
CA ASP A 273 8.12 19.23 0.06
C ASP A 273 7.72 18.94 1.51
N ILE A 274 7.29 17.71 1.80
CA ILE A 274 6.89 17.31 3.16
C ILE A 274 8.10 17.30 4.11
N ILE A 275 9.28 16.86 3.65
CA ILE A 275 10.52 16.92 4.45
C ILE A 275 10.90 18.36 4.78
N GLU A 276 10.76 19.28 3.83
CA GLU A 276 11.02 20.70 4.06
C GLU A 276 10.06 21.30 5.09
N ILE A 277 8.76 20.95 5.01
CA ILE A 277 7.77 21.36 6.01
C ILE A 277 8.09 20.74 7.38
N GLU A 278 8.50 19.47 7.45
CA GLU A 278 8.94 18.82 8.69
C GLU A 278 10.11 19.59 9.33
N ASN A 279 11.11 19.98 8.52
CA ASN A 279 12.27 20.75 8.99
C ASN A 279 11.87 22.15 9.47
N LYS A 280 11.01 22.85 8.72
CA LYS A 280 10.49 24.17 9.11
C LYS A 280 9.71 24.12 10.42
N LEU A 281 8.91 23.06 10.62
CA LEU A 281 8.17 22.83 11.86
C LEU A 281 9.12 22.61 13.04
N ILE A 282 10.15 21.77 12.88
CA ILE A 282 11.17 21.53 13.93
C ILE A 282 11.89 22.83 14.28
N ALA A 283 12.18 23.67 13.30
CA ALA A 283 12.84 24.97 13.49
C ALA A 283 11.92 26.04 14.10
N GLY A 284 10.62 25.79 14.25
CA GLY A 284 9.65 26.79 14.73
C GLY A 284 9.40 27.93 13.73
N SER A 285 9.70 27.71 12.45
CA SER A 285 9.63 28.72 11.38
C SER A 285 8.32 28.72 10.58
N ILE A 286 7.38 27.84 10.93
CA ILE A 286 6.06 27.71 10.32
C ILE A 286 5.01 27.48 11.41
N SER A 287 3.80 28.01 11.22
CA SER A 287 2.69 27.74 12.11
C SER A 287 2.18 26.31 11.97
N PHE A 288 1.45 25.85 12.98
CA PHE A 288 0.81 24.54 13.01
C PHE A 288 -0.25 24.39 11.91
N ASP A 289 -1.08 25.41 11.72
CA ASP A 289 -2.13 25.42 10.70
C ASP A 289 -1.56 25.40 9.29
N ASP A 290 -0.51 26.19 9.04
CA ASP A 290 0.15 26.23 7.72
C ASP A 290 0.79 24.88 7.39
N ALA A 291 1.46 24.25 8.36
CA ALA A 291 2.08 22.95 8.17
C ALA A 291 1.04 21.86 7.86
N ILE A 292 -0.11 21.88 8.55
CA ILE A 292 -1.23 20.96 8.34
C ILE A 292 -1.86 21.17 6.96
N ASN A 293 -2.25 22.40 6.63
CA ASN A 293 -2.95 22.72 5.38
C ASN A 293 -2.09 22.44 4.14
N THR A 294 -0.77 22.52 4.28
CA THR A 294 0.15 22.22 3.17
C THR A 294 0.31 20.72 2.92
N VAL A 295 0.23 19.89 3.97
CA VAL A 295 0.66 18.49 3.92
C VAL A 295 -0.51 17.50 3.91
N LEU A 296 -1.66 17.85 4.50
CA LEU A 296 -2.78 16.92 4.61
C LEU A 296 -3.55 16.80 3.29
N VAL A 297 -3.49 15.61 2.71
CA VAL A 297 -4.29 15.20 1.55
C VAL A 297 -5.58 14.52 2.05
N TYR A 298 -6.71 15.20 1.86
CA TYR A 298 -8.06 14.64 2.04
C TYR A 298 -8.72 14.41 0.70
#